data_AF-A0A2H5Z6Y2-F1
#
_entry.id   AF-A0A2H5Z6Y2-F1
#
_cell.length_a   1.000
_cell.length_b   1.000
_cell.length_c   1.000
_cell.angle_alpha   90.00
_cell.angle_beta   90.00
_cell.angle_gamma   90.00
#
_symmetry.space_group_name_H-M   'P 1'
#
loop_
_entity.id
_entity.type
_entity.pdbx_description
1 polymer ?
#
loop_
_entity_poly.entity_id
_entity_poly.type
_entity_poly.pdbx_seq_one_letter_code
_entity_poly.pdbx_strand_id
1 'polypeptide(L)'
;MEVEPHTRFIGIDFSAARDAADRTWVTVASGDHDQLAVAECRPVRTLLEYPSQPVPTALVSFIARSGPSVIGCDACFSLPLPLVDTTWEDWLCTYPRRFPDPDALRRAGRDISGRERKRLTDRLVHAPFAPTNLRLFR
;
A
#
# COMPACT_ATOMS: atom_id res chain seq x y z
N MET A 1 -6.53 17.04 -36.21
CA MET A 1 -6.42 17.55 -34.83
C MET A 1 -5.74 16.44 -34.06
N GLU A 2 -4.44 16.56 -33.87
CA GLU A 2 -3.65 15.61 -33.10
C GLU A 2 -4.09 15.74 -31.65
N VAL A 3 -4.68 14.68 -31.10
CA VAL A 3 -5.04 14.64 -29.68
C VAL A 3 -3.74 14.38 -28.94
N GLU A 4 -3.24 15.37 -28.22
CA GLU A 4 -2.16 15.20 -27.24
C GLU A 4 -2.47 13.95 -26.40
N PRO A 5 -1.54 12.99 -26.26
CA PRO A 5 -1.83 11.77 -25.53
C PRO A 5 -2.11 12.11 -24.06
N HIS A 6 -3.38 12.06 -23.66
CA HIS A 6 -3.76 12.24 -22.26
C HIS A 6 -3.05 11.17 -21.41
N THR A 7 -2.39 11.62 -20.34
CA THR A 7 -1.73 10.72 -19.40
C THR A 7 -2.80 9.94 -18.64
N ARG A 8 -2.63 8.62 -18.57
CA ARG A 8 -3.49 7.76 -17.75
C ARG A 8 -2.98 7.76 -16.30
N PHE A 9 -3.88 8.05 -15.37
CA PHE A 9 -3.64 8.04 -13.94
C PHE A 9 -4.42 6.92 -13.27
N ILE A 10 -3.79 6.26 -12.29
CA ILE A 10 -4.42 5.24 -11.45
C ILE A 10 -4.17 5.62 -9.99
N GLY A 11 -5.24 5.89 -9.25
CA GLY A 11 -5.21 6.08 -7.81
C GLY A 11 -5.63 4.80 -7.09
N ILE A 12 -4.87 4.38 -6.08
CA ILE A 12 -5.20 3.25 -5.23
C ILE A 12 -5.25 3.76 -3.79
N ASP A 13 -6.42 3.67 -3.15
CA ASP A 13 -6.60 3.91 -1.73
C ASP A 13 -6.68 2.56 -1.01
N PHE A 14 -5.58 2.16 -0.37
CA PHE A 14 -5.40 0.83 0.18
C PHE A 14 -5.88 0.70 1.62
N SER A 15 -6.78 -0.27 1.85
CA SER A 15 -7.23 -0.65 3.18
C SER A 15 -6.71 -2.02 3.58
N ALA A 16 -6.03 -2.08 4.73
CA ALA A 16 -5.62 -3.34 5.36
C ALA A 16 -6.72 -3.99 6.22
N ALA A 17 -7.99 -3.60 6.05
CA ALA A 17 -9.11 -4.13 6.81
C ALA A 17 -9.40 -5.61 6.51
N ARG A 18 -10.17 -6.26 7.38
CA ARG A 18 -10.60 -7.67 7.17
C ARG A 18 -11.39 -7.85 5.87
N ASP A 19 -12.18 -6.84 5.51
CA ASP A 19 -12.97 -6.70 4.29
C ASP A 19 -12.24 -5.85 3.23
N ALA A 20 -10.91 -5.97 3.13
CA ALA A 20 -10.07 -5.16 2.23
C ALA A 20 -10.58 -5.10 0.77
N ALA A 21 -11.25 -6.14 0.28
CA ALA A 21 -11.80 -6.17 -1.09
C ALA A 21 -12.88 -5.09 -1.31
N ASP A 22 -13.66 -4.76 -0.28
CA ASP A 22 -14.71 -3.72 -0.32
C ASP A 22 -14.21 -2.34 0.11
N ARG A 23 -13.05 -2.30 0.77
CA ARG A 23 -12.50 -1.10 1.41
C ARG A 23 -11.30 -0.51 0.69
N THR A 24 -10.72 -1.26 -0.23
CA THR A 24 -9.67 -0.76 -1.12
C THR A 24 -10.31 -0.28 -2.40
N TRP A 25 -9.98 0.94 -2.82
CA TRP A 25 -10.56 1.59 -4.00
C TRP A 25 -9.52 1.81 -5.09
N VAL A 26 -9.98 1.71 -6.33
CA VAL A 26 -9.20 2.03 -7.53
C VAL A 26 -9.94 3.09 -8.33
N THR A 27 -9.25 4.18 -8.62
CA THR A 27 -9.70 5.25 -9.50
C THR A 27 -8.86 5.26 -10.76
N VAL A 28 -9.49 5.24 -11.93
CA VAL A 28 -8.83 5.40 -13.22
C VAL A 28 -9.26 6.73 -13.80
N ALA A 29 -8.29 7.54 -14.18
CA ALA A 29 -8.50 8.84 -14.78
C ALA A 29 -7.57 9.06 -15.98
N SER A 30 -7.94 10.00 -16.83
CA SER A 30 -7.07 10.51 -17.90
C SER A 30 -7.02 12.01 -17.80
N GLY A 31 -5.85 12.60 -18.02
CA GLY A 31 -5.69 14.03 -17.87
C GLY A 31 -4.35 14.55 -18.36
N ASP A 32 -4.16 15.84 -18.15
CA ASP A 32 -2.91 16.55 -18.33
C ASP A 32 -2.56 17.28 -17.01
N HIS A 33 -1.79 18.36 -17.10
CA HIS A 33 -1.35 19.13 -15.94
C HIS A 33 -2.45 19.97 -15.30
N ASP A 34 -3.49 20.33 -16.04
CA ASP A 34 -4.54 21.26 -15.61
C ASP A 34 -5.90 20.59 -15.42
N GLN A 35 -6.14 19.46 -16.09
CA GLN A 35 -7.42 18.77 -16.07
C GLN A 35 -7.29 17.27 -15.84
N LEU A 36 -8.19 16.73 -15.01
CA LEU A 36 -8.28 15.30 -14.72
C LEU A 36 -9.73 14.85 -14.89
N ALA A 37 -9.97 13.93 -15.83
CA ALA A 37 -11.28 13.30 -16.02
C ALA A 37 -11.28 11.89 -15.41
N VAL A 38 -12.09 11.68 -14.38
CA VAL A 38 -12.27 10.37 -13.75
C VAL A 38 -13.19 9.51 -14.62
N ALA A 39 -12.67 8.39 -15.12
CA ALA A 39 -13.43 7.44 -15.93
C ALA A 39 -14.09 6.37 -15.07
N GLU A 40 -13.38 5.87 -14.07
CA GLU A 40 -13.84 4.79 -13.21
C GLU A 40 -13.42 5.03 -11.75
N CYS A 41 -14.29 4.71 -10.81
CA CYS A 41 -13.96 4.62 -9.39
C CYS A 41 -14.73 3.43 -8.79
N ARG A 42 -14.00 2.39 -8.38
CA ARG A 42 -14.60 1.12 -7.97
C ARG A 42 -13.79 0.41 -6.89
N PRO A 43 -14.43 -0.41 -6.03
CA PRO A 43 -13.71 -1.23 -5.08
C PRO A 43 -12.89 -2.31 -5.77
N VAL A 44 -11.77 -2.74 -5.18
CA VAL A 44 -10.91 -3.81 -5.71
C VAL A 44 -11.64 -5.14 -5.86
N ARG A 45 -12.75 -5.36 -5.14
CA ARG A 45 -13.62 -6.53 -5.35
C ARG A 45 -13.93 -6.80 -6.83
N THR A 46 -14.12 -5.75 -7.64
CA THR A 46 -14.43 -5.92 -9.07
C THR A 46 -13.25 -6.41 -9.91
N LEU A 47 -12.04 -6.40 -9.34
CA LEU A 47 -10.80 -6.85 -9.98
C LEU A 47 -10.43 -8.29 -9.58
N LEU A 48 -11.16 -8.90 -8.64
CA LEU A 48 -10.86 -10.25 -8.18
C LEU A 48 -11.25 -11.28 -9.24
N GLU A 49 -10.34 -12.21 -9.52
CA GLU A 49 -10.56 -13.35 -10.40
C GLU A 49 -11.43 -14.43 -9.72
N TYR A 50 -11.39 -14.48 -8.38
CA TYR A 50 -12.23 -15.35 -7.55
C TYR A 50 -12.42 -14.76 -6.14
N PRO A 51 -13.51 -15.11 -5.40
CA PRO A 51 -13.90 -14.41 -4.16
C PRO A 51 -12.86 -14.40 -3.03
N SER A 52 -11.99 -15.41 -2.96
CA SER A 52 -10.95 -15.56 -1.93
C SER A 52 -9.56 -15.08 -2.38
N GLN A 53 -9.44 -14.46 -3.56
CA GLN A 53 -8.16 -13.94 -4.04
C GLN A 53 -7.62 -12.87 -3.09
N PRO A 54 -6.35 -12.95 -2.65
CA PRO A 54 -5.75 -11.91 -1.83
C PRO A 54 -5.74 -10.56 -2.57
N VAL A 55 -6.26 -9.52 -1.92
CA VAL A 55 -6.33 -8.14 -2.47
C VAL A 55 -4.98 -7.63 -3.00
N PRO A 56 -3.84 -7.80 -2.28
CA PRO A 56 -2.55 -7.40 -2.83
C PRO A 56 -2.19 -8.10 -4.14
N THR A 57 -2.52 -9.38 -4.28
CA THR A 57 -2.27 -10.14 -5.51
C THR A 57 -3.10 -9.60 -6.67
N ALA A 58 -4.39 -9.31 -6.45
CA ALA A 58 -5.25 -8.72 -7.48
C ALA A 58 -4.76 -7.32 -7.92
N LEU A 59 -4.31 -6.49 -6.97
CA LEU A 59 -3.74 -5.18 -7.26
C LEU A 59 -2.44 -5.27 -8.06
N VAL A 60 -1.51 -6.16 -7.68
CA VAL A 60 -0.25 -6.35 -8.42
C VAL A 60 -0.55 -6.79 -9.85
N SER A 61 -1.46 -7.75 -10.04
CA SER A 61 -1.89 -8.18 -11.38
C SER A 61 -2.56 -7.06 -12.18
N PHE A 62 -3.37 -6.22 -11.54
CA PHE A 62 -3.99 -5.06 -12.18
C PHE A 62 -2.94 -4.02 -12.61
N ILE A 63 -2.02 -3.64 -11.71
CA ILE A 63 -0.93 -2.70 -11.98
C ILE A 63 -0.06 -3.20 -13.14
N ALA A 64 0.36 -4.47 -13.11
CA ALA A 64 1.19 -5.07 -14.15
C ALA A 64 0.52 -5.07 -15.54
N ARG A 65 -0.82 -5.15 -15.60
CA ARG A 65 -1.62 -5.14 -16.83
C ARG A 65 -2.11 -3.76 -17.26
N SER A 66 -1.82 -2.70 -16.49
CA SER A 66 -2.39 -1.36 -16.72
C SER A 66 -1.79 -0.61 -17.93
N GLY A 67 -0.66 -1.09 -18.47
CA GLY A 67 0.06 -0.38 -19.52
C GLY A 67 0.71 0.92 -19.02
N PRO A 68 1.15 1.81 -19.92
CA PRO A 68 1.74 3.10 -19.54
C PRO A 68 0.75 3.93 -18.71
N SER A 69 1.10 4.23 -17.46
CA SER A 69 0.26 4.98 -16.52
C SER A 69 1.11 5.57 -15.40
N VAL A 70 0.67 6.69 -14.84
CA VAL A 70 1.16 7.19 -13.55
C VAL A 70 0.28 6.61 -12.46
N ILE A 71 0.89 5.91 -11.50
CA ILE A 71 0.16 5.17 -10.46
C ILE A 71 0.50 5.76 -9.09
N GLY A 72 -0.51 6.27 -8.40
CA GLY A 72 -0.43 6.71 -7.02
C GLY A 72 -1.04 5.67 -6.09
N CYS A 73 -0.27 5.21 -5.10
CA CYS A 73 -0.75 4.31 -4.07
C CYS A 73 -0.77 5.04 -2.73
N ASP A 74 -1.96 5.38 -2.23
CA ASP A 74 -2.13 5.73 -0.83
C ASP A 74 -2.21 4.45 -0.02
N ALA A 75 -1.18 4.21 0.76
CA ALA A 75 -1.11 3.07 1.64
C ALA A 75 -0.25 3.41 2.85
N CYS A 76 -0.78 3.10 4.03
CA CYS A 76 -0.14 3.40 5.30
C CYS A 76 1.03 2.44 5.59
N PHE A 77 2.13 2.54 4.85
CA PHE A 77 3.29 1.64 4.94
C PHE A 77 4.44 2.14 5.81
N SER A 78 4.30 3.31 6.46
CA SER A 78 5.40 3.86 7.26
C SER A 78 5.82 2.90 8.38
N LEU A 79 7.12 2.77 8.60
CA LEU A 79 7.70 1.97 9.68
C LEU A 79 8.51 2.86 10.64
N PRO A 80 8.79 2.39 11.87
CA PRO A 80 9.75 3.05 12.75
C PRO A 80 11.12 3.21 12.07
N LEU A 81 11.73 4.40 12.21
CA LEU A 81 13.00 4.77 11.56
C LEU A 81 14.10 3.67 11.60
N PRO A 82 14.34 2.93 12.70
CA PRO A 82 15.36 1.88 12.73
C PRO A 82 15.11 0.70 11.80
N LEU A 83 13.90 0.55 11.25
CA LEU A 83 13.59 -0.49 10.27
C LEU A 83 13.88 -0.07 8.83
N VAL A 84 14.05 1.23 8.57
CA VAL A 84 14.32 1.82 7.25
C VAL A 84 15.67 2.54 7.34
N ASP A 85 16.73 1.77 7.13
CA ASP A 85 18.13 2.17 7.28
C ASP A 85 18.81 2.55 5.94
N THR A 86 18.05 2.53 4.85
CA THR A 86 18.49 2.84 3.47
C THR A 86 17.54 3.82 2.80
N THR A 87 17.78 4.14 1.52
CA THR A 87 16.78 4.82 0.68
C THR A 87 15.49 3.99 0.64
N TRP A 88 14.35 4.64 0.38
CA TRP A 88 13.06 3.96 0.36
C TRP A 88 12.99 2.91 -0.74
N GLU A 89 13.56 3.21 -1.91
CA GLU A 89 13.66 2.33 -3.07
C GLU A 89 14.48 1.07 -2.75
N ASP A 90 15.69 1.24 -2.21
CA ASP A 90 16.55 0.12 -1.83
C ASP A 90 15.88 -0.74 -0.74
N TRP A 91 15.21 -0.07 0.19
CA TRP A 91 14.49 -0.75 1.26
C TRP A 91 13.37 -1.62 0.70
N LEU A 92 12.55 -1.11 -0.21
CA LEU A 92 11.47 -1.85 -0.88
C LEU A 92 12.01 -3.07 -1.65
N CYS A 93 13.12 -2.93 -2.36
CA CYS A 93 13.74 -4.04 -3.10
C CYS A 93 14.22 -5.17 -2.18
N THR A 94 14.60 -4.87 -0.93
CA THR A 94 15.04 -5.90 0.03
C THR A 94 13.92 -6.43 0.92
N TYR A 95 12.77 -5.75 0.97
CA TYR A 95 11.68 -6.04 1.91
C TYR A 95 11.23 -7.50 1.91
N PRO A 96 10.87 -8.14 0.77
CA PRO A 96 10.37 -9.51 0.78
C PRO A 96 11.39 -10.52 1.31
N ARG A 97 12.69 -10.28 1.07
CA ARG A 97 13.78 -11.12 1.58
C ARG A 97 14.06 -10.87 3.06
N ARG A 98 13.98 -9.62 3.50
CA ARG A 98 14.25 -9.20 4.88
C ARG A 98 13.13 -9.65 5.83
N PHE A 99 11.89 -9.65 5.35
CA PHE A 99 10.69 -9.99 6.13
C PHE A 99 9.79 -10.97 5.35
N PRO A 100 10.18 -12.26 5.29
CA PRO A 100 9.41 -13.27 4.55
C PRO A 100 8.04 -13.58 5.18
N ASP A 101 7.87 -13.23 6.46
CA ASP A 101 6.64 -13.45 7.20
C ASP A 101 6.37 -12.29 8.19
N PRO A 102 5.10 -12.13 8.65
CA PRO A 102 4.75 -11.08 9.60
C PRO A 102 5.49 -11.16 10.94
N ASP A 103 5.88 -12.36 11.38
CA ASP A 103 6.63 -12.52 12.63
C ASP A 103 8.08 -12.04 12.50
N ALA A 104 8.70 -12.17 11.33
CA ALA A 104 10.02 -11.61 11.03
C ALA A 104 10.00 -10.09 11.10
N LEU A 105 9.00 -9.44 10.49
CA LEU A 105 8.80 -7.99 10.61
C LEU A 105 8.58 -7.58 12.07
N ARG A 106 7.75 -8.33 12.80
CA ARG A 106 7.49 -8.08 14.22
C ARG A 106 8.74 -8.21 15.09
N ARG A 107 9.58 -9.23 14.86
CA ARG A 107 10.83 -9.43 15.60
C ARG A 107 11.79 -8.27 15.37
N ALA A 108 11.97 -7.85 14.12
CA ALA A 108 12.81 -6.70 13.79
C ALA A 108 12.27 -5.39 14.38
N GLY A 109 10.95 -5.26 14.47
CA GLY A 109 10.28 -4.11 15.06
C GLY A 109 10.45 -3.97 16.58
N ARG A 110 11.13 -4.88 17.28
CA ARG A 110 11.33 -4.79 18.73
C ARG A 110 12.57 -3.98 19.12
N ASP A 111 12.53 -3.36 20.29
CA ASP A 111 13.71 -2.80 20.95
C ASP A 111 14.46 -3.87 21.76
N ILE A 112 15.59 -3.48 22.37
CA ILE A 112 16.42 -4.37 23.21
C ILE A 112 15.68 -4.94 24.43
N SER A 113 14.59 -4.30 24.85
CA SER A 113 13.73 -4.77 25.95
C SER A 113 12.60 -5.69 25.47
N GLY A 114 12.56 -5.98 24.16
CA GLY A 114 11.53 -6.81 23.54
C GLY A 114 10.21 -6.08 23.25
N ARG A 115 10.12 -4.76 23.44
CA ARG A 115 8.91 -3.97 23.17
C ARG A 115 8.84 -3.56 21.70
N GLU A 116 7.65 -3.60 21.11
CA GLU A 116 7.43 -3.16 19.72
C GLU A 116 7.61 -1.65 19.59
N ARG A 117 8.41 -1.22 18.61
CA ARG A 117 8.71 0.19 18.35
C ARG A 117 7.50 0.85 17.67
N LYS A 118 7.05 1.96 18.26
CA LYS A 118 6.07 2.88 17.66
C LYS A 118 6.77 3.89 16.74
N ARG A 119 6.09 4.31 15.66
CA ARG A 119 6.50 5.47 14.84
C ARG A 119 6.52 6.73 15.70
N LEU A 120 7.16 7.80 15.23
CA LEU A 120 7.12 9.08 15.93
C LEU A 120 5.67 9.58 16.06
N THR A 121 4.91 9.54 14.97
CA THR A 121 3.49 9.93 14.93
C THR A 121 2.65 9.12 15.90
N ASP A 122 2.80 7.79 15.94
CA ASP A 122 2.10 6.91 16.89
C ASP A 122 2.34 7.31 18.35
N ARG A 123 3.56 7.76 18.70
CA ARG A 123 3.86 8.21 20.06
C ARG A 123 3.20 9.55 20.35
N LEU A 124 3.25 10.49 19.40
CA LEU A 124 2.66 11.82 19.53
C LEU A 124 1.14 11.77 19.71
N VAL A 125 0.46 10.87 18.99
CA VAL A 125 -1.00 10.71 19.09
C VAL A 125 -1.43 9.66 20.12
N HIS A 126 -0.50 9.14 20.92
CA HIS A 126 -0.75 8.07 21.89
C HIS A 126 -1.47 6.84 21.30
N ALA A 127 -1.18 6.49 20.04
CA ALA A 127 -1.75 5.32 19.40
C ALA A 127 -1.45 4.07 20.23
N PRO A 128 -2.43 3.19 20.49
CA PRO A 128 -2.26 2.09 21.44
C PRO A 128 -1.23 1.06 20.97
N PHE A 129 -1.19 0.77 19.67
CA PHE A 129 -0.40 -0.30 19.09
C PHE A 129 0.71 0.21 18.16
N ALA A 130 1.81 -0.53 18.10
CA ALA A 130 2.84 -0.34 17.08
C ALA A 130 2.38 -0.94 15.73
N PRO A 131 2.85 -0.44 14.58
CA PRO A 131 2.47 -0.96 13.26
C PRO A 131 2.79 -2.44 13.07
N THR A 132 3.82 -2.94 13.75
CA THR A 132 4.25 -4.35 13.68
C THR A 132 3.51 -5.25 14.67
N ASN A 133 2.55 -4.72 15.44
CA ASN A 133 1.81 -5.51 16.41
C ASN A 133 0.76 -6.36 15.70
N LEU A 134 0.99 -7.68 15.65
CA LEU A 134 0.11 -8.62 14.95
C LEU A 134 -1.31 -8.72 15.54
N ARG A 135 -1.57 -8.17 16.74
CA ARG A 135 -2.94 -8.08 17.28
C ARG A 135 -3.82 -7.11 16.49
N LEU A 136 -3.24 -6.21 15.70
CA LEU A 136 -3.99 -5.35 14.78
C LEU A 136 -4.67 -6.14 13.65
N PHE A 137 -4.20 -7.35 13.36
CA PHE A 137 -4.60 -8.15 12.21
C PHE A 137 -5.26 -9.48 12.59
N ARG A 138 -5.53 -9.71 13.88
CA ARG A 138 -6.21 -10.90 14.41
C ARG A 138 -7.62 -10.51 14.86
#